data_AF-A0A8H3M6F4-F1
#
_entry.id   AF-A0A8H3M6F4-F1
#
_cell.length_a   1.000
_cell.length_b   1.000
_cell.length_c   1.000
_cell.angle_alpha   90.00
_cell.angle_beta   90.00
_cell.angle_gamma   90.00
#
_symmetry.space_group_name_H-M   'P 1'
#
loop_
_entity.id
_entity.type
_entity.pdbx_description
1 polymer ?
#
loop_
_entity_poly.entity_id
_entity_poly.type
_entity_poly.pdbx_seq_one_letter_code
_entity_poly.pdbx_strand_id
1 'polypeptide(L)'
;MKKGFLLTKPAKKVEKLDSLPLVTINYEDYDSKTLSSNCFHNIITDFLSDLVTKNSPFFNSIIFSDSKDYNVFFDKYKDQQVSGSKLIEKIDTNDCYSQTACFLACIFNIFLLNDKLIEILYVHGF
;
A
#
# COMPACT_ATOMS: atom_id res chain seq x y z
N MET A 1 -17.03 47.86 -25.95
CA MET A 1 -16.98 46.50 -26.54
C MET A 1 -16.23 45.57 -25.59
N LYS A 2 -16.89 44.62 -24.93
CA LYS A 2 -16.26 43.52 -24.19
C LYS A 2 -16.68 42.22 -24.87
N LYS A 3 -15.74 41.52 -25.51
CA LYS A 3 -15.97 40.20 -26.11
C LYS A 3 -16.02 39.16 -24.99
N GLY A 4 -17.20 38.67 -24.68
CA GLY A 4 -17.37 37.48 -23.85
C GLY A 4 -16.92 36.26 -24.65
N PHE A 5 -15.96 35.51 -24.13
CA PHE A 5 -15.57 34.23 -24.70
C PHE A 5 -16.62 33.19 -24.31
N LEU A 6 -17.54 32.89 -25.23
CA LEU A 6 -18.41 31.73 -25.12
C LEU A 6 -17.58 30.48 -25.43
N LEU A 7 -17.40 29.61 -24.44
CA LEU A 7 -16.83 28.27 -24.61
C LEU A 7 -17.82 27.44 -25.44
N THR A 8 -17.66 27.42 -26.76
CA THR A 8 -18.56 26.75 -27.73
C THR A 8 -18.29 25.26 -27.90
N LYS A 9 -17.75 24.57 -26.88
CA LYS A 9 -17.62 23.11 -26.92
C LYS A 9 -18.20 22.51 -25.65
N PRO A 10 -19.20 21.61 -25.76
CA PRO A 10 -19.52 20.73 -24.65
C PRO A 10 -18.25 19.97 -24.27
N ALA A 11 -17.97 19.87 -22.97
CA ALA A 11 -16.94 18.96 -22.49
C ALA A 11 -17.23 17.56 -23.06
N LYS A 12 -16.23 16.93 -23.69
CA LYS A 12 -16.34 15.53 -24.09
C LYS A 12 -16.78 14.74 -22.87
N LYS A 13 -17.91 14.04 -22.99
CA LYS A 13 -18.38 13.09 -21.99
C LYS A 13 -17.21 12.15 -21.73
N VAL A 14 -16.68 12.18 -20.52
CA VAL A 14 -15.65 11.24 -20.08
C VAL A 14 -16.24 9.85 -20.33
N GLU A 15 -15.72 9.14 -21.32
CA GLU A 15 -15.98 7.71 -21.44
C GLU A 15 -15.60 7.12 -20.09
N LYS A 16 -16.53 6.37 -19.49
CA LYS A 16 -16.26 5.63 -18.26
C LYS A 16 -14.94 4.92 -18.50
N LEU A 17 -13.92 5.33 -17.76
CA LEU A 17 -12.70 4.56 -17.64
C LEU A 17 -13.20 3.20 -17.15
N ASP A 18 -13.16 2.19 -18.00
CA ASP A 18 -13.42 0.82 -17.59
C ASP A 18 -12.53 0.61 -16.37
N SER A 19 -13.17 0.45 -15.20
CA SER A 19 -12.44 0.35 -13.96
C SER A 19 -11.42 -0.75 -14.16
N LEU A 20 -10.14 -0.42 -14.01
CA LEU A 20 -9.09 -1.44 -13.82
C LEU A 20 -9.66 -2.49 -12.87
N PRO A 21 -9.43 -3.79 -13.12
CA PRO A 21 -10.06 -4.85 -12.36
C PRO A 21 -9.79 -4.57 -10.88
N LEU A 22 -10.81 -4.07 -10.20
CA LEU A 22 -10.77 -3.85 -8.78
C LEU A 22 -10.56 -5.26 -8.25
N VAL A 23 -9.41 -5.51 -7.63
CA VAL A 23 -9.18 -6.76 -6.92
C VAL A 23 -10.25 -6.79 -5.84
N THR A 24 -11.37 -7.43 -6.18
CA THR A 24 -12.53 -7.51 -5.32
C THR A 24 -12.14 -8.58 -4.33
N ILE A 25 -11.53 -8.15 -3.23
CA ILE A 25 -11.28 -9.02 -2.10
C ILE A 25 -12.68 -9.33 -1.57
N ASN A 26 -13.19 -10.53 -1.86
CA ASN A 26 -14.48 -10.98 -1.34
C ASN A 26 -14.33 -11.26 0.16
N TYR A 27 -14.44 -10.20 0.95
CA TYR A 27 -14.44 -10.29 2.42
C TYR A 27 -15.68 -11.03 2.95
N GLU A 28 -16.71 -11.27 2.12
CA GLU A 28 -17.89 -12.07 2.50
C GLU A 28 -17.56 -13.53 2.85
N ASP A 29 -16.45 -14.08 2.32
CA ASP A 29 -15.93 -15.42 2.70
C ASP A 29 -14.96 -15.38 3.89
N TYR A 30 -14.55 -14.20 4.33
CA TYR A 30 -13.61 -14.01 5.42
C TYR A 30 -14.31 -13.36 6.60
N ASP A 31 -14.86 -14.20 7.49
CA ASP A 31 -15.16 -13.76 8.84
C ASP A 31 -13.88 -13.08 9.37
N SER A 32 -13.95 -11.81 9.80
CA SER A 32 -12.76 -11.04 10.24
C SER A 32 -11.92 -11.73 11.33
N LYS A 33 -12.48 -12.79 11.94
CA LYS A 33 -11.84 -13.70 12.89
C LYS A 33 -11.02 -14.85 12.28
N THR A 34 -11.18 -15.15 10.99
CA THR A 34 -10.54 -16.29 10.30
C THR A 34 -9.48 -15.87 9.27
N LEU A 35 -9.37 -14.57 8.97
CA LEU A 35 -8.36 -14.08 8.04
C LEU A 35 -6.96 -14.25 8.65
N SER A 36 -6.17 -15.16 8.08
CA SER A 36 -4.80 -15.36 8.48
C SER A 36 -4.00 -14.08 8.29
N SER A 37 -3.18 -13.72 9.26
CA SER A 37 -2.36 -12.51 9.22
C SER A 37 -1.36 -12.46 8.06
N ASN A 38 -1.16 -13.59 7.37
CA ASN A 38 -0.26 -13.70 6.22
C ASN A 38 -0.94 -13.64 4.84
N CYS A 39 -2.28 -13.50 4.79
CA CYS A 39 -3.03 -13.57 3.53
C CYS A 39 -2.61 -12.51 2.49
N PHE A 40 -2.16 -11.33 2.94
CA PHE A 40 -1.74 -10.24 2.05
C PHE A 40 -0.23 -10.19 1.78
N HIS A 41 0.57 -11.07 2.40
CA HIS A 41 2.04 -10.95 2.33
C HIS A 41 2.57 -10.97 0.91
N ASN A 42 2.02 -11.81 0.03
CA ASN A 42 2.41 -11.85 -1.40
C ASN A 42 2.15 -10.49 -2.07
N ILE A 43 0.90 -10.02 -2.00
CA ILE A 43 0.45 -8.76 -2.61
C ILE A 43 1.29 -7.59 -2.10
N ILE A 44 1.50 -7.51 -0.78
CA ILE A 44 2.33 -6.46 -0.16
C ILE A 44 3.76 -6.52 -0.69
N THR A 45 4.38 -7.70 -0.76
CA THR A 45 5.76 -7.80 -1.26
C THR A 45 5.90 -7.45 -2.74
N ASP A 46 4.93 -7.84 -3.58
CA ASP A 46 4.92 -7.47 -5.00
C ASP A 46 4.72 -5.96 -5.17
N PHE A 47 3.74 -5.40 -4.47
CA PHE A 47 3.47 -3.96 -4.49
C PHE A 47 4.67 -3.13 -4.02
N LEU A 48 5.30 -3.52 -2.91
CA LEU A 48 6.47 -2.82 -2.38
C LEU A 48 7.67 -2.91 -3.32
N SER A 49 7.93 -4.07 -3.92
CA SER A 49 9.01 -4.23 -4.90
C SER A 49 8.84 -3.27 -6.07
N ASP A 50 7.64 -3.21 -6.63
CA ASP A 50 7.29 -2.29 -7.71
C ASP A 50 7.41 -0.82 -7.30
N LEU A 51 6.89 -0.48 -6.12
CA LEU A 51 6.88 0.89 -5.58
C LEU A 51 8.30 1.38 -5.30
N VAL A 52 9.12 0.55 -4.66
CA VAL A 52 10.51 0.86 -4.31
C VAL A 52 11.35 1.00 -5.57
N THR A 53 11.28 0.04 -6.49
CA THR A 53 12.08 0.07 -7.74
C THR A 53 11.82 1.35 -8.53
N LYS A 54 10.55 1.78 -8.63
CA LYS A 54 10.17 3.00 -9.37
C LYS A 54 10.57 4.29 -8.66
N ASN A 55 10.85 4.25 -7.36
CA ASN A 55 11.10 5.43 -6.52
C ASN A 55 12.33 5.26 -5.62
N SER A 56 13.31 4.45 -6.06
CA SER A 56 14.49 4.06 -5.29
C SER A 56 15.21 5.26 -4.61
N PRO A 57 15.46 6.40 -5.29
CA PRO A 57 16.10 7.55 -4.65
C PRO A 57 15.35 8.08 -3.42
N PHE A 58 14.02 8.01 -3.42
CA PHE A 58 13.20 8.43 -2.29
C PHE A 58 13.31 7.41 -1.14
N PHE A 59 13.12 6.12 -1.42
CA PHE A 59 13.13 5.09 -0.38
C PHE A 59 14.52 4.90 0.25
N ASN A 60 15.59 5.03 -0.54
CA ASN A 60 16.95 5.05 -0.04
C ASN A 60 17.26 6.23 0.90
N SER A 61 16.55 7.36 0.74
CA SER A 61 16.73 8.50 1.63
C SER A 61 16.06 8.30 3.00
N ILE A 62 15.15 7.33 3.12
CA ILE A 62 14.46 7.01 4.37
C ILE A 62 15.30 6.02 5.17
N ILE A 63 16.09 6.56 6.08
CA ILE A 63 16.87 5.78 7.04
C ILE A 63 16.09 5.72 8.35
N PHE A 64 15.63 4.51 8.72
CA PHE A 64 15.14 4.27 10.07
C PHE A 64 16.34 4.16 11.01
N SER A 65 16.44 5.09 11.96
CA SER A 65 17.34 4.91 13.10
C SER A 65 16.81 3.75 13.95
N ASP A 66 17.69 2.81 14.31
CA ASP A 66 17.37 1.77 15.28
C ASP A 66 16.95 2.43 16.60
N SER A 67 15.64 2.50 16.79
CA SER A 67 15.02 3.16 17.92
C SER A 67 14.30 2.13 18.77
N LYS A 68 14.21 2.41 20.06
CA LYS A 68 13.40 1.59 20.98
C LYS A 68 11.95 1.47 20.49
N ASP A 69 11.43 2.53 19.87
CA ASP A 69 10.06 2.57 19.39
C ASP A 69 9.83 1.64 18.19
N TYR A 70 10.84 1.45 17.33
CA TYR A 70 10.80 0.46 16.26
C TYR A 70 10.61 -0.94 16.83
N ASN A 71 11.43 -1.33 17.83
CA ASN A 71 11.32 -2.65 18.45
C ASN A 71 9.96 -2.84 19.13
N VAL A 72 9.49 -1.84 19.87
CA VAL A 72 8.16 -1.87 20.52
C VAL A 72 7.03 -2.02 19.50
N PHE A 73 7.14 -1.37 18.33
CA PHE A 73 6.18 -1.53 17.24
C PHE A 73 6.16 -2.96 16.72
N PHE A 74 7.34 -3.53 16.41
CA PHE A 74 7.45 -4.89 15.89
C PHE A 74 6.98 -5.93 16.91
N ASP A 75 7.28 -5.77 18.19
CA ASP A 75 6.79 -6.65 19.26
C ASP A 75 5.26 -6.62 19.36
N LYS A 76 4.67 -5.43 19.23
CA LYS A 76 3.21 -5.25 19.28
C LYS A 76 2.50 -5.92 18.09
N TYR A 77 3.10 -5.89 16.91
CA TYR A 77 2.50 -6.36 15.66
C TYR A 77 3.20 -7.61 15.09
N LYS A 78 3.77 -8.44 15.96
CA LYS A 78 4.58 -9.60 15.57
C LYS A 78 3.89 -10.54 14.59
N ASP A 79 2.58 -10.73 14.75
CA ASP A 79 1.81 -11.68 13.94
C ASP A 79 1.49 -11.08 12.55
N GLN A 80 1.59 -9.76 12.39
CA GLN A 80 1.36 -9.05 11.14
C GLN A 80 2.65 -8.77 10.36
N GLN A 81 3.81 -9.18 10.85
CA GLN A 81 5.07 -8.95 10.16
C GLN A 81 5.18 -9.81 8.90
N VAL A 82 5.60 -9.20 7.80
CA VAL A 82 6.03 -9.94 6.61
C VAL A 82 7.45 -10.44 6.85
N SER A 83 7.75 -11.70 6.50
CA SER A 83 9.09 -12.26 6.67
C SER A 83 10.13 -11.39 5.97
N GLY A 84 11.16 -10.98 6.71
CA GLY A 84 12.27 -10.20 6.16
C GLY A 84 12.98 -10.91 5.00
N SER A 85 13.09 -12.24 5.04
CA SER A 85 13.67 -13.04 3.94
C SER A 85 12.93 -12.83 2.63
N LYS A 86 11.59 -12.79 2.69
CA LYS A 86 10.71 -12.64 1.53
C LYS A 86 10.78 -11.24 0.93
N LEU A 87 11.01 -10.24 1.77
CA LEU A 87 11.20 -8.86 1.33
C LEU A 87 12.56 -8.70 0.64
N ILE A 88 13.63 -9.25 1.21
CA ILE A 88 14.99 -9.17 0.64
C ILE A 88 15.08 -9.90 -0.72
N GLU A 89 14.33 -10.98 -0.91
CA GLU A 89 14.25 -11.66 -2.21
C GLU A 89 13.68 -10.78 -3.34
N LYS A 90 12.85 -9.79 -3.00
CA LYS A 90 12.14 -8.95 -4.00
C LYS A 90 12.58 -7.50 -4.01
N ILE A 91 13.25 -7.02 -2.97
CA ILE A 91 13.63 -5.62 -2.80
C ILE A 91 15.13 -5.57 -2.63
N ASP A 92 15.83 -4.92 -3.57
CA ASP A 92 17.26 -4.68 -3.44
C ASP A 92 17.52 -3.73 -2.27
N THR A 93 18.45 -4.11 -1.39
CA THR A 93 18.91 -3.28 -0.28
C THR A 93 19.56 -1.97 -0.72
N ASN A 94 20.00 -1.89 -1.98
CA ASN A 94 20.48 -0.67 -2.60
C ASN A 94 19.34 0.27 -3.04
N ASP A 95 18.08 -0.18 -3.04
CA ASP A 95 16.91 0.62 -3.40
C ASP A 95 16.05 1.01 -2.18
N CYS A 96 16.11 0.22 -1.11
CA CYS A 96 15.45 0.50 0.15
C CYS A 96 16.15 -0.23 1.30
N TYR A 97 16.37 0.46 2.42
CA TYR A 97 16.86 -0.16 3.65
C TYR A 97 15.91 -1.24 4.15
N SER A 98 16.44 -2.40 4.55
CA SER A 98 15.63 -3.54 4.98
C SER A 98 14.67 -3.21 6.13
N GLN A 99 15.08 -2.40 7.11
CA GLN A 99 14.19 -1.95 8.19
C GLN A 99 13.01 -1.12 7.65
N THR A 100 13.26 -0.24 6.68
CA THR A 100 12.22 0.56 6.02
C THR A 100 11.23 -0.33 5.29
N ALA A 101 11.72 -1.31 4.51
CA ALA A 101 10.87 -2.28 3.81
C ALA A 101 10.02 -3.11 4.79
N CYS A 102 10.62 -3.63 5.86
CA CYS A 102 9.90 -4.38 6.89
C CYS A 102 8.82 -3.53 7.57
N PHE A 103 9.14 -2.28 7.91
CA PHE A 103 8.21 -1.37 8.57
C PHE A 103 7.00 -1.05 7.69
N LEU A 104 7.25 -0.68 6.44
CA LEU A 104 6.19 -0.41 5.46
C LEU A 104 5.32 -1.65 5.22
N ALA A 105 5.93 -2.82 5.06
CA ALA A 105 5.21 -4.07 4.86
C ALA A 105 4.29 -4.40 6.05
N CYS A 106 4.78 -4.21 7.27
CA CYS A 106 3.99 -4.40 8.49
C CYS A 106 2.82 -3.41 8.56
N ILE A 107 3.06 -2.12 8.26
CA ILE A 107 2.00 -1.11 8.17
C ILE A 107 0.94 -1.51 7.16
N PHE A 108 1.31 -1.85 5.93
CA PHE A 108 0.35 -2.25 4.91
C PHE A 108 -0.46 -3.47 5.34
N ASN A 109 0.17 -4.45 5.99
CA ASN A 109 -0.53 -5.62 6.48
C ASN A 109 -1.54 -5.27 7.59
N ILE A 110 -1.19 -4.38 8.52
CA ILE A 110 -2.11 -3.88 9.55
C ILE A 110 -3.29 -3.14 8.91
N PHE A 111 -3.04 -2.32 7.90
CA PHE A 111 -4.09 -1.60 7.18
C PHE A 111 -5.04 -2.56 6.47
N LEU A 112 -4.52 -3.55 5.75
CA LEU A 112 -5.31 -4.51 4.98
C LEU A 112 -6.02 -5.57 5.83
N LEU A 113 -5.55 -5.84 7.05
CA LEU A 113 -6.22 -6.74 7.99
C LEU A 113 -7.32 -6.04 8.80
N ASN A 114 -7.44 -4.71 8.69
CA ASN A 114 -8.38 -3.94 9.48
C ASN A 114 -9.50 -3.39 8.61
N ASP A 115 -10.67 -4.02 8.68
CA ASP A 115 -11.86 -3.67 7.90
C ASP A 115 -12.25 -2.19 8.04
N LYS A 116 -12.06 -1.59 9.24
CA LYS A 116 -12.34 -0.16 9.46
C LYS A 116 -11.35 0.75 8.74
N LEU A 117 -10.09 0.33 8.62
CA LEU A 117 -9.08 1.11 7.91
C LEU A 117 -9.22 0.95 6.39
N ILE A 118 -9.64 -0.23 5.94
CA ILE A 118 -9.99 -0.48 4.53
C ILE A 118 -11.20 0.37 4.11
N GLU A 119 -12.19 0.53 4.98
CA GLU A 119 -13.35 1.40 4.71
C GLU A 119 -12.92 2.84 4.38
N ILE A 120 -11.84 3.35 4.99
CA ILE A 120 -11.29 4.67 4.66
C ILE A 120 -10.86 4.76 3.20
N LEU A 121 -10.27 3.69 2.64
CA LEU A 121 -9.85 3.63 1.24
C LEU A 121 -11.07 3.62 0.30
N TYR A 122 -12.13 2.90 0.65
CA TYR A 122 -13.35 2.84 -0.17
C TYR A 122 -14.18 4.13 -0.12
N VAL A 123 -14.22 4.81 1.02
CA VAL A 123 -15.01 6.05 1.18
C VAL A 123 -14.35 7.24 0.47
N HIS A 124 -13.03 7.20 0.23
CA HIS A 124 -12.29 8.32 -0.36
C HIS A 124 -11.85 8.12 -1.81
N GLY A 125 -12.21 7.01 -2.45
CA GLY A 125 -12.06 6.82 -3.90
C GLY A 125 -10.61 6.93 -4.38
N PHE A 126 -9.80 5.94 -4.03
CA PHE A 126 -8.57 5.61 -4.78
C PHE A 126 -8.81 4.42 -5.69
#